data_AF-A0A8W8M2L0-F1
#
_entry.id   AF-A0A8W8M2L0-F1
#
_cell.length_a   1.000
_cell.length_b   1.000
_cell.length_c   1.000
_cell.angle_alpha   90.00
_cell.angle_beta   90.00
_cell.angle_gamma   90.00
#
_symmetry.space_group_name_H-M   'P 1'
#
loop_
_entity.id
_entity.type
_entity.pdbx_description
1 polymer ?
#
loop_
_entity_poly.entity_id
_entity_poly.type
_entity_poly.pdbx_seq_one_letter_code
_entity_poly.pdbx_strand_id
1 'polypeptide(L)'
;MDGIKCDIDEQVVKISEFLKRELKLGDVWYLVSAVWFKQWKKYVGFDDWDKMCKGDCDVYPGPIDNSAIQEEVEGVLQLKEYLIDEYDYYLLPEEGWKFLVQNYGTLNSSKDTIRRKVIEQGIFVKHCKVEVYLMSLKLQSFTNQQEVHHKNMSRIDTIESLALIMREKFDIPDDVEVRLWNKYMSNTYELLNKREQTLLEAGIYSGQIVRIEARNKDGTWPRGGTGERFKVTEKQRQKMNDEKEKQRQIEMQSKNEEVTAQELVLCDNLGCEKPANLYCNQCQEKTCSGCAGSHLLKKSKKGHNMVEYKDKTQHRDILYCTTHQHEKCELYCEQCEIPVCSKCLSRKSHKGHDYTETSAVFDLKRTCVIKERDNIKTHIQLLKEQMEFMDTKLKESEQKYKNLVTDVGVRKEEMLKAVERAANNQLQKIGNLKTLDINQIQAQKEKLEQQIAKATAVLESQGGLLKGHSPRELFSFESKAADLKDIPEMIVQKEHSFKKGLLSTEVIEGGFGEID
;
A
#
# COMPACT_ATOMS: atom_id res chain seq x y z
N MET A 1 13.20 -13.83 -39.11
CA MET A 1 12.63 -12.53 -39.53
C MET A 1 13.35 -11.49 -38.71
N ASP A 2 14.29 -10.80 -39.33
CA ASP A 2 15.09 -9.76 -38.69
C ASP A 2 14.17 -8.58 -38.33
N GLY A 3 13.83 -8.49 -37.04
CA GLY A 3 13.10 -7.35 -36.49
C GLY A 3 13.95 -6.09 -36.64
N ILE A 4 13.45 -5.13 -37.40
CA ILE A 4 14.09 -3.83 -37.62
C ILE A 4 14.35 -3.19 -36.26
N LYS A 5 15.63 -3.10 -35.85
CA LYS A 5 16.05 -2.32 -34.68
C LYS A 5 15.74 -0.84 -34.95
N CYS A 6 15.04 -0.20 -34.01
CA CYS A 6 14.69 1.21 -34.08
C CYS A 6 15.96 2.07 -33.97
N ASP A 7 15.98 3.21 -34.66
CA ASP A 7 17.13 4.12 -34.66
C ASP A 7 17.47 4.58 -33.22
N ILE A 8 18.76 4.76 -32.93
CA ILE A 8 19.25 5.06 -31.59
C ILE A 8 18.70 6.40 -31.08
N ASP A 9 18.57 7.42 -31.93
CA ASP A 9 18.01 8.71 -31.54
C ASP A 9 16.51 8.60 -31.23
N GLU A 10 15.77 7.81 -32.01
CA GLU A 10 14.37 7.53 -31.72
C GLU A 10 14.16 6.80 -30.39
N GLN A 11 15.10 5.93 -30.01
CA GLN A 11 15.05 5.24 -28.71
C GLN A 11 15.20 6.21 -27.54
N VAL A 12 16.12 7.19 -27.63
CA VAL A 12 16.32 8.21 -26.59
C VAL A 12 15.05 9.03 -26.41
N VAL A 13 14.43 9.47 -27.50
CA VAL A 13 13.19 10.27 -27.46
C VAL A 13 12.07 9.47 -26.80
N LYS A 14 11.79 8.25 -27.27
CA LYS A 14 10.69 7.43 -26.75
C LYS A 14 10.86 7.09 -25.27
N ILE A 15 12.04 6.61 -24.86
CA ILE A 15 12.28 6.26 -23.47
C ILE A 15 12.24 7.50 -22.56
N SER A 16 12.71 8.66 -23.04
CA SER A 16 12.59 9.92 -22.29
C SER A 16 11.14 10.33 -22.05
N GLU A 17 10.26 10.11 -23.03
CA GLU A 17 8.81 10.36 -22.87
C GLU A 17 8.19 9.38 -21.87
N PHE A 18 8.57 8.10 -21.94
CA PHE A 18 8.08 7.08 -21.01
C PHE A 18 8.51 7.32 -19.57
N LEU A 19 9.76 7.76 -19.34
CA LEU A 19 10.27 8.08 -18.01
C LEU A 19 9.57 9.30 -17.38
N LYS A 20 9.05 10.23 -18.19
CA LYS A 20 8.32 11.42 -17.73
C LYS A 20 6.82 11.15 -17.49
N ARG A 21 6.33 9.95 -17.80
CA ARG A 21 4.91 9.63 -17.71
C ARG A 21 4.45 9.59 -16.26
N GLU A 22 3.37 10.31 -15.96
CA GLU A 22 2.76 10.28 -14.63
C GLU A 22 2.18 8.90 -14.31
N LEU A 23 2.35 8.48 -13.05
CA LEU A 23 1.80 7.24 -12.52
C LEU A 23 0.27 7.36 -12.38
N LYS A 24 -0.47 6.37 -12.89
CA LYS A 24 -1.93 6.28 -12.71
C LYS A 24 -2.31 5.02 -11.94
N LEU A 25 -3.31 5.12 -11.07
CA LEU A 25 -3.79 4.01 -10.26
C LEU A 25 -4.15 2.81 -11.16
N GLY A 26 -3.60 1.64 -10.84
CA GLY A 26 -3.85 0.39 -11.56
C GLY A 26 -2.94 0.15 -12.77
N ASP A 27 -2.15 1.14 -13.20
CA ASP A 27 -1.16 0.94 -14.26
C ASP A 27 -0.13 -0.13 -13.86
N VAL A 28 0.42 -0.81 -14.87
CA VAL A 28 1.49 -1.79 -14.69
C VAL A 28 2.80 -1.19 -15.18
N TRP A 29 3.81 -1.27 -14.31
CA TRP A 29 5.15 -0.76 -14.54
C TRP A 29 6.17 -1.88 -14.35
N TYR A 30 7.31 -1.77 -15.01
CA TYR A 30 8.34 -2.80 -15.06
C TYR A 30 9.64 -2.28 -14.47
N LEU A 31 10.32 -3.14 -13.70
CA LEU A 31 11.64 -2.86 -13.17
C LEU A 31 12.70 -3.30 -14.16
N VAL A 32 13.65 -2.42 -14.43
CA VAL A 32 14.84 -2.69 -15.22
C VAL A 32 16.07 -2.40 -14.36
N SER A 33 17.01 -3.33 -14.27
CA SER A 33 18.20 -3.16 -13.44
C SER A 33 18.96 -1.91 -13.87
N ALA A 34 19.42 -1.14 -12.89
CA ALA A 34 20.20 0.06 -13.16
C ALA A 34 21.53 -0.28 -13.84
N VAL A 35 22.07 -1.48 -13.62
CA VAL A 35 23.27 -1.97 -14.32
C VAL A 35 23.02 -2.00 -15.82
N TRP A 36 21.97 -2.71 -16.25
CA TRP A 36 21.63 -2.79 -17.67
C TRP A 36 21.18 -1.44 -18.22
N PHE A 37 20.34 -0.71 -17.49
CA PHE A 37 19.80 0.56 -17.96
C PHE A 37 20.86 1.65 -18.11
N LYS A 38 21.82 1.76 -17.17
CA LYS A 38 22.95 2.69 -17.29
C LYS A 38 23.87 2.32 -18.46
N GLN A 39 24.04 1.02 -18.74
CA GLN A 39 24.76 0.55 -19.91
C GLN A 39 24.05 0.94 -21.21
N TRP A 40 22.72 0.78 -21.25
CA TRP A 40 21.88 1.24 -22.36
C TRP A 40 22.00 2.75 -22.57
N LYS A 41 21.94 3.57 -21.51
CA LYS A 41 22.11 5.03 -21.58
C LYS A 41 23.43 5.43 -22.25
N LYS A 42 24.55 4.77 -21.88
CA LYS A 42 25.86 4.97 -22.52
C LYS A 42 25.83 4.65 -24.01
N TYR A 43 25.24 3.50 -24.37
CA TYR A 43 25.15 3.07 -25.75
C TYR A 43 24.31 4.02 -26.62
N VAL A 44 23.19 4.53 -26.11
CA VAL A 44 22.33 5.41 -26.89
C VAL A 44 22.72 6.89 -26.83
N GLY A 45 23.68 7.24 -25.96
CA GLY A 45 24.05 8.63 -25.70
C GLY A 45 22.93 9.42 -25.02
N PHE A 46 22.24 8.78 -24.06
CA PHE A 46 21.05 9.33 -23.40
C PHE A 46 21.35 10.61 -22.61
N ASP A 47 22.40 10.59 -21.79
CA ASP A 47 22.87 11.75 -21.04
C ASP A 47 23.92 12.53 -21.86
N ASP A 48 24.10 13.82 -21.58
CA ASP A 48 25.02 14.68 -22.35
C ASP A 48 26.47 14.17 -22.36
N TRP A 49 26.93 13.56 -21.27
CA TRP A 49 28.26 12.95 -21.15
C TRP A 49 28.38 11.59 -21.83
N ASP A 50 27.27 10.92 -22.15
CA ASP A 50 27.26 9.60 -22.81
C ASP A 50 27.40 9.70 -24.33
N LYS A 51 27.22 10.90 -24.91
CA LYS A 51 27.30 11.16 -26.36
C LYS A 51 28.61 10.71 -27.01
N MET A 52 29.70 10.66 -26.24
CA MET A 52 31.02 10.22 -26.69
C MET A 52 31.08 8.73 -27.07
N CYS A 53 30.23 7.90 -26.45
CA CYS A 53 30.20 6.45 -26.65
C CYS A 53 28.97 5.98 -27.45
N LYS A 54 28.22 6.92 -28.03
CA LYS A 54 26.97 6.63 -28.74
C LYS A 54 27.21 5.68 -29.91
N GLY A 55 26.49 4.55 -29.91
CA GLY A 55 26.57 3.52 -30.94
C GLY A 55 27.82 2.64 -30.88
N ASP A 56 28.67 2.79 -29.87
CA ASP A 56 29.86 1.97 -29.71
C ASP A 56 29.50 0.54 -29.27
N CYS A 57 30.03 -0.44 -29.98
CA CYS A 57 29.82 -1.86 -29.71
C CYS A 57 30.34 -2.29 -28.34
N ASP A 58 31.40 -1.65 -27.84
CA ASP A 58 32.00 -1.97 -26.54
C ASP A 58 31.08 -1.62 -25.36
N VAL A 59 30.10 -0.72 -25.60
CA VAL A 59 29.09 -0.36 -24.61
C VAL A 59 27.70 -0.92 -24.93
N TYR A 60 27.55 -1.76 -25.95
CA TYR A 60 26.25 -2.36 -26.28
C TYR A 60 25.66 -3.12 -25.08
N PRO A 61 24.42 -2.83 -24.65
CA PRO A 61 23.88 -3.34 -23.39
C PRO A 61 23.52 -4.83 -23.44
N GLY A 62 23.40 -5.43 -24.63
CA GLY A 62 22.91 -6.81 -24.78
C GLY A 62 21.43 -6.95 -24.39
N PRO A 63 20.93 -8.20 -24.27
CA PRO A 63 19.59 -8.47 -23.74
C PRO A 63 19.42 -7.93 -22.32
N ILE A 64 18.19 -7.53 -21.98
CA ILE A 64 17.86 -7.04 -20.63
C ILE A 64 18.19 -8.12 -19.61
N ASP A 65 19.00 -7.77 -18.61
CA ASP A 65 19.41 -8.64 -17.51
C ASP A 65 19.06 -7.98 -16.17
N ASN A 66 18.12 -8.59 -15.45
CA ASN A 66 17.67 -8.16 -14.13
C ASN A 66 18.27 -8.98 -12.97
N SER A 67 19.26 -9.84 -13.24
CA SER A 67 19.93 -10.64 -12.19
C SER A 67 20.56 -9.79 -11.09
N ALA A 68 21.00 -8.56 -11.40
CA ALA A 68 21.59 -7.64 -10.44
C ALA A 68 20.63 -7.24 -9.30
N ILE A 69 19.31 -7.26 -9.55
CA ILE A 69 18.27 -6.89 -8.59
C ILE A 69 17.51 -8.10 -8.01
N GLN A 70 17.94 -9.30 -8.36
CA GLN A 70 17.32 -10.55 -7.90
C GLN A 70 18.29 -11.40 -7.07
N GLU A 71 17.72 -12.21 -6.19
CA GLU A 71 18.45 -13.21 -5.41
C GLU A 71 17.63 -14.50 -5.36
N GLU A 72 18.33 -15.61 -5.12
CA GLU A 72 17.70 -16.91 -4.98
C GLU A 72 17.75 -17.33 -3.50
N VAL A 73 16.58 -17.47 -2.89
CA VAL A 73 16.42 -17.88 -1.50
C VAL A 73 15.57 -19.14 -1.49
N GLU A 74 16.12 -20.23 -0.94
CA GLU A 74 15.46 -21.55 -0.87
C GLU A 74 14.97 -22.07 -2.24
N GLY A 75 15.70 -21.75 -3.32
CA GLY A 75 15.35 -22.16 -4.69
C GLY A 75 14.24 -21.33 -5.35
N VAL A 76 13.79 -20.25 -4.70
CA VAL A 76 12.83 -19.30 -5.26
C VAL A 76 13.56 -18.01 -5.61
N LEU A 77 13.43 -17.58 -6.87
CA LEU A 77 13.96 -16.30 -7.32
C LEU A 77 13.05 -15.17 -6.84
N GLN A 78 13.63 -14.22 -6.11
CA GLN A 78 12.93 -13.06 -5.57
C GLN A 78 13.72 -11.78 -5.82
N LEU A 79 13.07 -10.62 -5.65
CA LEU A 79 13.80 -9.35 -5.63
C LEU A 79 14.63 -9.27 -4.36
N LYS A 80 15.86 -8.76 -4.46
CA LYS A 80 16.65 -8.37 -3.30
C LYS A 80 15.86 -7.38 -2.45
N GLU A 81 16.00 -7.44 -1.14
CA GLU A 81 15.37 -6.47 -0.26
C GLU A 81 16.06 -5.08 -0.38
N TYR A 82 15.29 -4.03 -0.10
CA TYR A 82 15.76 -2.64 -0.01
C TYR A 82 16.31 -2.01 -1.31
N LEU A 83 15.82 -2.42 -2.48
CA LEU A 83 16.17 -1.79 -3.76
C LEU A 83 15.65 -0.35 -3.82
N ILE A 84 16.49 0.54 -4.34
CA ILE A 84 16.25 1.98 -4.44
C ILE A 84 15.99 2.36 -5.92
N ASP A 85 14.94 3.15 -6.13
CA ASP A 85 14.58 3.69 -7.45
C ASP A 85 15.69 4.61 -8.00
N GLU A 86 15.92 4.55 -9.31
CA GLU A 86 17.00 5.18 -10.09
C GLU A 86 18.45 4.82 -9.67
N TYR A 87 18.63 4.11 -8.55
CA TYR A 87 19.93 3.65 -8.09
C TYR A 87 20.18 2.20 -8.47
N ASP A 88 19.27 1.30 -8.06
CA ASP A 88 19.34 -0.14 -8.29
C ASP A 88 18.49 -0.59 -9.49
N TYR A 89 17.38 0.09 -9.75
CA TYR A 89 16.50 -0.16 -10.89
C TYR A 89 15.90 1.14 -11.43
N TYR A 90 15.32 1.07 -12.62
CA TYR A 90 14.49 2.10 -13.23
C TYR A 90 13.10 1.54 -13.49
N LEU A 91 12.11 2.42 -13.42
CA LEU A 91 10.71 2.09 -13.69
C LEU A 91 10.33 2.53 -15.11
N LEU A 92 9.69 1.62 -15.84
CA LEU A 92 9.12 1.93 -17.15
C LEU A 92 7.65 1.52 -17.20
N PRO A 93 6.79 2.31 -17.88
CA PRO A 93 5.44 1.87 -18.19
C PRO A 93 5.50 0.66 -19.14
N GLU A 94 4.41 -0.10 -19.21
CA GLU A 94 4.32 -1.32 -20.03
C GLU A 94 4.77 -1.12 -21.48
N GLU A 95 4.43 0.02 -22.08
CA GLU A 95 4.82 0.35 -23.45
C GLU A 95 6.33 0.58 -23.58
N GLY A 96 6.96 1.22 -22.58
CA GLY A 96 8.40 1.42 -22.53
C GLY A 96 9.16 0.10 -22.34
N TRP A 97 8.65 -0.79 -21.48
CA TRP A 97 9.19 -2.14 -21.33
C TRP A 97 9.12 -2.94 -22.64
N LYS A 98 7.93 -3.01 -23.25
CA LYS A 98 7.75 -3.70 -24.54
C LYS A 98 8.65 -3.14 -25.62
N PHE A 99 8.84 -1.83 -25.65
CA PHE A 99 9.75 -1.17 -26.58
C PHE A 99 11.20 -1.61 -26.37
N LEU A 100 11.70 -1.67 -25.13
CA LEU A 100 13.06 -2.17 -24.88
C LEU A 100 13.21 -3.66 -25.20
N VAL A 101 12.25 -4.49 -24.81
CA VAL A 101 12.24 -5.93 -25.13
C VAL A 101 12.24 -6.17 -26.63
N GLN A 102 11.51 -5.36 -27.41
CA GLN A 102 11.51 -5.46 -28.87
C GLN A 102 12.88 -5.14 -29.49
N ASN A 103 13.64 -4.21 -28.91
CA ASN A 103 14.93 -3.77 -29.46
C ASN A 103 16.13 -4.61 -28.98
N TYR A 104 16.07 -5.14 -27.75
CA TYR A 104 17.19 -5.79 -27.08
C TYR A 104 16.91 -7.24 -26.68
N GLY A 105 15.65 -7.64 -26.55
CA GLY A 105 15.26 -8.91 -25.95
C GLY A 105 15.49 -8.92 -24.44
N THR A 106 15.18 -10.06 -23.83
CA THR A 106 15.49 -10.38 -22.43
C THR A 106 16.48 -11.52 -22.39
N LEU A 107 17.38 -11.54 -21.41
CA LEU A 107 18.29 -12.66 -21.22
C LEU A 107 17.50 -13.92 -20.85
N ASN A 108 16.51 -13.77 -19.97
CA ASN A 108 15.59 -14.79 -19.53
C ASN A 108 14.19 -14.20 -19.42
N SER A 109 13.30 -14.55 -20.36
CA SER A 109 11.96 -13.98 -20.46
C SER A 109 11.14 -14.03 -19.18
N SER A 110 11.25 -15.10 -18.38
CA SER A 110 10.49 -15.22 -17.12
C SER A 110 11.15 -14.49 -15.96
N LYS A 111 12.48 -14.55 -15.84
CA LYS A 111 13.23 -13.90 -14.74
C LYS A 111 13.30 -12.38 -14.90
N ASP A 112 13.48 -11.91 -16.12
CA ASP A 112 13.68 -10.48 -16.40
C ASP A 112 12.37 -9.70 -16.48
N THR A 113 11.24 -10.36 -16.64
CA THR A 113 9.92 -9.69 -16.71
C THR A 113 9.38 -9.38 -15.30
N ILE A 114 9.91 -8.33 -14.68
CA ILE A 114 9.55 -7.92 -13.31
C ILE A 114 8.51 -6.80 -13.34
N ARG A 115 7.22 -7.17 -13.45
CA ARG A 115 6.09 -6.22 -13.45
C ARG A 115 5.55 -5.93 -12.05
N ARG A 116 5.07 -4.71 -11.82
CA ARG A 116 4.47 -4.22 -10.57
C ARG A 116 3.28 -3.31 -10.87
N LYS A 117 2.33 -3.24 -9.93
CA LYS A 117 1.15 -2.38 -10.06
C LYS A 117 1.39 -1.04 -9.39
N VAL A 118 0.82 0.00 -9.96
CA VAL A 118 0.71 1.32 -9.31
C VAL A 118 -0.44 1.28 -8.32
N ILE A 119 -0.16 1.68 -7.09
CA ILE A 119 -1.11 1.81 -6.00
C ILE A 119 -1.21 3.28 -5.57
N GLU A 120 -2.32 3.65 -4.95
CA GLU A 120 -2.43 4.90 -4.21
C GLU A 120 -1.84 4.72 -2.81
N GLN A 121 -0.96 5.63 -2.43
CA GLN A 121 -0.35 5.69 -1.10
C GLN A 121 -0.62 7.06 -0.48
N GLY A 122 -0.83 7.08 0.84
CA GLY A 122 -1.01 8.31 1.62
C GLY A 122 -2.39 8.37 2.27
N ILE A 123 -2.40 8.77 3.55
CA ILE A 123 -3.63 8.82 4.36
C ILE A 123 -4.37 10.15 4.15
N PHE A 124 -3.63 11.26 4.01
CA PHE A 124 -4.20 12.61 3.87
C PHE A 124 -4.11 13.16 2.45
N VAL A 125 -3.00 12.87 1.76
CA VAL A 125 -2.80 13.20 0.34
C VAL A 125 -2.41 11.92 -0.37
N LYS A 126 -3.31 11.42 -1.21
CA LYS A 126 -3.06 10.24 -2.02
C LYS A 126 -2.16 10.59 -3.20
N HIS A 127 -1.09 9.84 -3.37
CA HIS A 127 -0.23 9.90 -4.55
C HIS A 127 -0.05 8.49 -5.10
N CYS A 128 0.14 8.38 -6.41
CA CYS A 128 0.41 7.11 -7.05
C CYS A 128 1.87 6.72 -6.86
N LYS A 129 2.12 5.44 -6.56
CA LYS A 129 3.45 4.85 -6.46
C LYS A 129 3.45 3.42 -6.96
N VAL A 130 4.52 2.98 -7.61
CA VAL A 130 4.70 1.57 -7.98
C VAL A 130 4.95 0.75 -6.71
N GLU A 131 4.09 -0.25 -6.45
CA GLU A 131 4.28 -1.18 -5.33
C GLU A 131 5.33 -2.23 -5.70
N VAL A 132 6.59 -1.98 -5.35
CA VAL A 132 7.69 -2.90 -5.68
C VAL A 132 7.72 -4.15 -4.80
N TYR A 133 7.39 -4.01 -3.52
CA TYR A 133 7.37 -5.10 -2.56
C TYR A 133 5.98 -5.28 -1.99
N LEU A 134 5.47 -6.50 -2.02
CA LEU A 134 4.30 -6.89 -1.25
C LEU A 134 4.66 -6.94 0.25
N MET A 135 3.69 -6.65 1.11
CA MET A 135 3.87 -6.77 2.54
C MET A 135 3.79 -8.24 2.96
N SER A 136 4.76 -8.73 3.73
CA SER A 136 4.75 -10.09 4.24
C SER A 136 4.11 -10.10 5.63
N LEU A 137 2.95 -10.72 5.78
CA LEU A 137 2.23 -10.83 7.04
C LEU A 137 2.44 -12.20 7.69
N LYS A 138 2.49 -12.22 9.01
CA LYS A 138 2.47 -13.44 9.83
C LYS A 138 1.04 -13.67 10.32
N LEU A 139 0.39 -14.69 9.79
CA LEU A 139 -0.99 -15.04 10.10
C LEU A 139 -0.99 -16.09 11.21
N GLN A 140 -1.78 -15.86 12.26
CA GLN A 140 -1.92 -16.77 13.39
C GLN A 140 -3.39 -17.00 13.74
N SER A 141 -3.71 -18.22 14.19
CA SER A 141 -4.98 -18.49 14.87
C SER A 141 -4.90 -18.06 16.33
N PHE A 142 -6.03 -17.65 16.90
CA PHE A 142 -6.12 -17.40 18.33
C PHE A 142 -5.92 -18.67 19.17
N THR A 143 -6.44 -19.80 18.70
CA THR A 143 -6.42 -21.09 19.41
C THR A 143 -5.07 -21.79 19.29
N ASN A 144 -4.40 -21.66 18.14
CA ASN A 144 -3.09 -22.26 17.88
C ASN A 144 -2.05 -21.18 17.58
N GLN A 145 -1.32 -20.75 18.62
CA GLN A 145 -0.33 -19.67 18.50
C GLN A 145 1.06 -20.15 18.03
N GLN A 146 1.29 -21.46 17.97
CA GLN A 146 2.56 -22.03 17.51
C GLN A 146 2.62 -22.10 15.98
N GLU A 147 1.48 -22.18 15.32
CA GLU A 147 1.37 -22.22 13.87
C GLU A 147 1.36 -20.80 13.29
N VAL A 148 2.36 -20.48 12.48
CA VAL A 148 2.53 -19.17 11.85
C VAL A 148 2.60 -19.34 10.34
N HIS A 149 1.62 -18.80 9.64
CA HIS A 149 1.59 -18.81 8.17
C HIS A 149 2.11 -17.48 7.64
N HIS A 150 3.04 -17.53 6.69
CA HIS A 150 3.50 -16.33 6.00
C HIS A 150 2.66 -16.08 4.76
N LYS A 151 2.19 -14.85 4.58
CA LYS A 151 1.41 -14.45 3.40
C LYS A 151 1.81 -13.08 2.91
N ASN A 152 2.15 -13.00 1.63
CA ASN A 152 2.39 -11.74 0.95
C ASN A 152 1.07 -11.15 0.45
N MET A 153 0.85 -9.87 0.73
CA MET A 153 -0.35 -9.10 0.42
C MET A 153 0.04 -7.73 -0.18
N SER A 154 -0.84 -7.13 -0.96
CA SER A 154 -0.69 -5.73 -1.38
C SER A 154 -1.06 -4.80 -0.23
N ARG A 155 -0.44 -3.62 -0.15
CA ARG A 155 -0.80 -2.57 0.82
C ARG A 155 -2.24 -2.09 0.68
N ILE A 156 -2.80 -2.17 -0.52
CA ILE A 156 -4.18 -1.76 -0.82
C ILE A 156 -5.18 -2.91 -0.74
N ASP A 157 -4.74 -4.13 -0.41
CA ASP A 157 -5.68 -5.19 -0.05
C ASP A 157 -6.48 -4.76 1.19
N THR A 158 -7.71 -5.26 1.33
CA THR A 158 -8.62 -4.84 2.40
C THR A 158 -8.51 -5.75 3.62
N ILE A 159 -8.99 -5.27 4.78
CA ILE A 159 -9.17 -6.12 5.97
C ILE A 159 -10.07 -7.33 5.64
N GLU A 160 -11.08 -7.13 4.79
CA GLU A 160 -11.96 -8.21 4.35
C GLU A 160 -11.24 -9.29 3.55
N SER A 161 -10.39 -8.91 2.57
CA SER A 161 -9.63 -9.90 1.79
C SER A 161 -8.65 -10.68 2.68
N LEU A 162 -8.01 -10.00 3.65
CA LEU A 162 -7.18 -10.65 4.66
C LEU A 162 -7.98 -11.66 5.49
N ALA A 163 -9.18 -11.31 5.94
CA ALA A 163 -10.03 -12.21 6.73
C ALA A 163 -10.40 -13.48 5.94
N LEU A 164 -10.69 -13.33 4.64
CA LEU A 164 -11.01 -14.45 3.75
C LEU A 164 -9.80 -15.37 3.55
N ILE A 165 -8.61 -14.81 3.38
CA ILE A 165 -7.37 -15.59 3.27
C ILE A 165 -7.09 -16.34 4.57
N MET A 166 -7.28 -15.69 5.73
CA MET A 166 -7.09 -16.35 7.02
C MET A 166 -8.13 -17.47 7.23
N ARG A 167 -9.39 -17.28 6.84
CA ARG A 167 -10.39 -18.35 6.88
C ARG A 167 -9.98 -19.57 6.06
N GLU A 168 -9.51 -19.34 4.84
CA GLU A 168 -9.01 -20.40 3.95
C GLU A 168 -7.79 -21.10 4.57
N LYS A 169 -6.88 -20.36 5.21
CA LYS A 169 -5.66 -20.92 5.81
C LYS A 169 -5.88 -21.68 7.12
N PHE A 170 -6.91 -21.34 7.88
CA PHE A 170 -7.22 -21.96 9.17
C PHE A 170 -8.49 -22.81 9.13
N ASP A 171 -8.98 -23.15 7.93
CA ASP A 171 -10.16 -23.98 7.70
C ASP A 171 -11.41 -23.52 8.48
N ILE A 172 -11.66 -22.21 8.52
CA ILE A 172 -12.79 -21.61 9.26
C ILE A 172 -14.02 -21.47 8.34
N PRO A 173 -15.15 -22.15 8.62
CA PRO A 173 -16.36 -22.09 7.81
C PRO A 173 -16.95 -20.68 7.67
N ASP A 174 -17.50 -20.34 6.49
CA ASP A 174 -18.01 -19.00 6.16
C ASP A 174 -19.11 -18.49 7.11
N ASP A 175 -19.89 -19.41 7.67
CA ASP A 175 -21.00 -19.13 8.61
C ASP A 175 -20.52 -18.84 10.04
N VAL A 176 -19.28 -19.21 10.39
CA VAL A 176 -18.66 -18.93 11.68
C VAL A 176 -18.20 -17.48 11.72
N GLU A 177 -18.61 -16.69 12.72
CA GLU A 177 -18.16 -15.31 12.85
C GLU A 177 -16.68 -15.22 13.25
N VAL A 178 -15.95 -14.24 12.72
CA VAL A 178 -14.52 -14.05 13.01
C VAL A 178 -14.20 -12.60 13.39
N ARG A 179 -13.12 -12.39 14.14
CA ARG A 179 -12.50 -11.08 14.40
C ARG A 179 -11.03 -11.12 14.02
N LEU A 180 -10.53 -10.03 13.44
CA LEU A 180 -9.11 -9.86 13.15
C LEU A 180 -8.47 -8.89 14.13
N TRP A 181 -7.28 -9.25 14.59
CA TRP A 181 -6.51 -8.48 15.57
C TRP A 181 -5.11 -8.23 15.05
N ASN A 182 -4.70 -6.96 14.98
CA ASN A 182 -3.30 -6.62 14.78
C ASN A 182 -2.55 -6.75 16.12
N LYS A 183 -1.46 -7.50 16.13
CA LYS A 183 -0.59 -7.66 17.30
C LYS A 183 0.70 -6.87 17.09
N TYR A 184 0.91 -5.85 17.93
CA TYR A 184 2.14 -5.08 17.95
C TYR A 184 3.27 -5.83 18.70
N MET A 185 4.47 -5.27 18.77
CA MET A 185 5.60 -5.91 19.48
C MET A 185 5.34 -6.08 20.99
N SER A 186 4.47 -5.25 21.57
CA SER A 186 3.89 -5.40 22.91
C SER A 186 2.68 -6.35 22.89
N ASN A 187 2.26 -6.88 24.04
CA ASN A 187 1.02 -7.68 24.19
C ASN A 187 -0.29 -6.88 23.94
N THR A 188 -0.22 -5.72 23.27
CA THR A 188 -1.35 -4.90 22.89
C THR A 188 -1.93 -5.38 21.56
N TYR A 189 -3.25 -5.53 21.51
CA TYR A 189 -3.99 -5.97 20.34
C TYR A 189 -4.95 -4.88 19.90
N GLU A 190 -4.97 -4.57 18.62
CA GLU A 190 -5.92 -3.64 18.03
C GLU A 190 -6.91 -4.40 17.14
N LEU A 191 -8.19 -4.11 17.31
CA LEU A 191 -9.25 -4.75 16.53
C LEU A 191 -9.34 -4.13 15.14
N LEU A 192 -9.26 -4.95 14.09
CA LEU A 192 -9.43 -4.53 12.70
C LEU A 192 -10.91 -4.63 12.32
N ASN A 193 -11.70 -3.61 12.65
CA ASN A 193 -13.17 -3.63 12.49
C ASN A 193 -13.70 -2.98 11.21
N LYS A 194 -12.89 -2.19 10.49
CA LYS A 194 -13.28 -1.54 9.24
C LYS A 194 -12.94 -2.41 8.03
N ARG A 195 -13.95 -3.04 7.43
CA ARG A 195 -13.76 -4.09 6.40
C ARG A 195 -13.15 -3.58 5.09
N GLU A 196 -13.63 -2.44 4.63
CA GLU A 196 -13.25 -1.83 3.36
C GLU A 196 -11.94 -1.05 3.47
N GLN A 197 -11.42 -0.88 4.70
CA GLN A 197 -10.15 -0.22 4.94
C GLN A 197 -9.02 -1.06 4.37
N THR A 198 -8.07 -0.40 3.71
CA THR A 198 -6.87 -1.07 3.21
C THR A 198 -5.91 -1.45 4.35
N LEU A 199 -5.03 -2.42 4.12
CA LEU A 199 -4.00 -2.79 5.09
C LEU A 199 -3.11 -1.60 5.46
N LEU A 200 -2.79 -0.74 4.49
CA LEU A 200 -2.04 0.49 4.70
C LEU A 200 -2.80 1.49 5.60
N GLU A 201 -4.06 1.77 5.30
CA GLU A 201 -4.88 2.69 6.10
C GLU A 201 -5.12 2.17 7.53
N ALA A 202 -5.15 0.84 7.70
CA ALA A 202 -5.24 0.18 9.00
C ALA A 202 -3.92 0.19 9.79
N GLY A 203 -2.86 0.81 9.25
CA GLY A 203 -1.56 0.90 9.91
C GLY A 203 -0.84 -0.45 9.99
N ILE A 204 -1.10 -1.36 9.04
CA ILE A 204 -0.46 -2.67 8.98
C ILE A 204 0.84 -2.57 8.18
N TYR A 205 1.92 -3.15 8.73
CA TYR A 205 3.26 -3.13 8.13
C TYR A 205 3.79 -4.54 7.87
N SER A 206 4.76 -4.65 6.96
CA SER A 206 5.44 -5.92 6.70
C SER A 206 6.07 -6.47 7.99
N GLY A 207 5.99 -7.79 8.19
CA GLY A 207 6.47 -8.50 9.37
C GLY A 207 5.48 -8.58 10.55
N GLN A 208 4.36 -7.84 10.51
CA GLN A 208 3.37 -7.84 11.59
C GLN A 208 2.60 -9.15 11.71
N ILE A 209 2.12 -9.40 12.93
CA ILE A 209 1.32 -10.57 13.26
C ILE A 209 -0.15 -10.17 13.27
N VAL A 210 -0.93 -10.76 12.36
CA VAL A 210 -2.39 -10.65 12.37
C VAL A 210 -3.00 -11.94 12.90
N ARG A 211 -3.89 -11.81 13.88
CA ARG A 211 -4.59 -12.94 14.49
C ARG A 211 -6.03 -13.00 14.08
N ILE A 212 -6.49 -14.21 13.73
CA ILE A 212 -7.90 -14.50 13.53
C ILE A 212 -8.46 -15.19 14.76
N GLU A 213 -9.57 -14.68 15.27
CA GLU A 213 -10.35 -15.25 16.34
C GLU A 213 -11.67 -15.73 15.77
N ALA A 214 -11.95 -17.03 15.85
CA ALA A 214 -13.23 -17.61 15.46
C ALA A 214 -14.16 -17.69 16.66
N ARG A 215 -15.46 -17.43 16.44
CA ARG A 215 -16.48 -17.51 17.49
C ARG A 215 -16.74 -18.97 17.88
N ASN A 216 -16.90 -19.22 19.18
CA ASN A 216 -17.22 -20.55 19.69
C ASN A 216 -18.65 -20.97 19.34
N LYS A 217 -18.92 -22.28 19.35
CA LYS A 217 -20.26 -22.85 19.10
C LYS A 217 -21.32 -22.40 20.11
N ASP A 218 -20.90 -22.08 21.33
CA ASP A 218 -21.75 -21.54 22.41
C ASP A 218 -22.07 -20.04 22.24
N GLY A 219 -21.58 -19.41 21.16
CA GLY A 219 -21.77 -18.00 20.88
C GLY A 219 -20.83 -17.07 21.65
N THR A 220 -19.89 -17.59 22.44
CA THR A 220 -18.90 -16.78 23.15
C THR A 220 -17.67 -16.50 22.27
N TRP A 221 -16.93 -15.45 22.63
CA TRP A 221 -15.64 -15.13 22.01
C TRP A 221 -14.51 -15.64 22.91
N PRO A 222 -13.48 -16.31 22.36
CA PRO A 222 -12.32 -16.76 23.12
C PRO A 222 -11.65 -15.68 24.02
N ARG A 223 -11.66 -14.41 23.62
CA ARG A 223 -11.18 -13.26 24.43
C ARG A 223 -12.27 -12.50 25.22
N GLY A 224 -13.54 -12.83 25.06
CA GLY A 224 -14.66 -12.05 25.58
C GLY A 224 -14.91 -10.72 24.83
N GLY A 225 -15.95 -9.96 25.25
CA GLY A 225 -16.23 -8.61 24.75
C GLY A 225 -17.31 -8.48 23.64
N THR A 226 -17.97 -7.32 23.60
CA THR A 226 -19.19 -6.99 22.81
C THR A 226 -18.93 -6.31 21.45
N GLY A 227 -17.77 -6.52 20.82
CA GLY A 227 -17.41 -5.89 19.54
C GLY A 227 -18.20 -6.36 18.31
N GLU A 228 -18.35 -5.46 17.32
CA GLU A 228 -19.11 -5.59 16.06
C GLU A 228 -18.67 -6.74 15.11
N ARG A 229 -19.52 -7.02 14.11
CA ARG A 229 -19.82 -8.34 13.53
C ARG A 229 -19.16 -8.61 12.16
N PHE A 230 -18.91 -9.89 11.83
CA PHE A 230 -18.49 -10.38 10.50
C PHE A 230 -19.40 -11.52 9.99
N LYS A 231 -20.04 -11.33 8.83
CA LYS A 231 -20.67 -12.36 7.97
C LYS A 231 -20.36 -12.03 6.50
N VAL A 232 -19.99 -13.04 5.71
CA VAL A 232 -19.74 -12.96 4.26
C VAL A 232 -20.98 -13.49 3.54
N THR A 233 -21.47 -12.78 2.51
CA THR A 233 -22.67 -13.18 1.75
C THR A 233 -22.32 -13.91 0.46
N GLU A 234 -23.24 -14.75 -0.02
CA GLU A 234 -23.08 -15.57 -1.22
C GLU A 234 -22.83 -14.75 -2.50
N LYS A 235 -23.45 -13.56 -2.61
CA LYS A 235 -23.20 -12.60 -3.71
C LYS A 235 -21.76 -12.09 -3.74
N GLN A 236 -21.13 -11.93 -2.57
CA GLN A 236 -19.74 -11.45 -2.47
C GLN A 236 -18.75 -12.56 -2.85
N ARG A 237 -19.06 -13.82 -2.53
CA ARG A 237 -18.29 -15.00 -2.94
C ARG A 237 -18.25 -15.16 -4.47
N GLN A 238 -19.37 -14.89 -5.15
CA GLN A 238 -19.43 -14.95 -6.61
C GLN A 238 -18.51 -13.92 -7.28
N LYS A 239 -18.57 -12.65 -6.84
CA LYS A 239 -17.69 -11.58 -7.35
C LYS A 239 -16.21 -11.90 -7.16
N MET A 240 -15.86 -12.52 -6.04
CA MET A 240 -14.49 -12.94 -5.71
C MET A 240 -14.03 -14.15 -6.54
N ASN A 241 -14.91 -15.10 -6.82
CA ASN A 241 -14.61 -16.21 -7.72
C ASN A 241 -14.39 -15.70 -9.15
N ASP A 242 -15.18 -14.72 -9.60
CA ASP A 242 -15.00 -14.08 -10.90
C ASP A 242 -13.66 -13.31 -10.99
N GLU A 243 -13.22 -12.66 -9.91
CA GLU A 243 -11.92 -11.99 -9.81
C GLU A 243 -10.75 -13.00 -9.68
N LYS A 244 -10.89 -14.08 -8.89
CA LYS A 244 -9.92 -15.19 -8.82
C LYS A 244 -9.81 -15.92 -10.16
N GLU A 245 -10.89 -16.09 -10.91
CA GLU A 245 -10.89 -16.72 -12.23
C GLU A 245 -10.20 -15.83 -13.26
N LYS A 246 -10.44 -14.51 -13.24
CA LYS A 246 -9.69 -13.53 -14.05
C LYS A 246 -8.20 -13.55 -13.73
N GLN A 247 -7.84 -13.59 -12.44
CA GLN A 247 -6.45 -13.65 -12.00
C GLN A 247 -5.77 -14.99 -12.39
N ARG A 248 -6.49 -16.12 -12.27
CA ARG A 248 -6.02 -17.44 -12.76
C ARG A 248 -5.85 -17.46 -14.27
N GLN A 249 -6.74 -16.83 -15.04
CA GLN A 249 -6.61 -16.75 -16.50
C GLN A 249 -5.39 -15.90 -16.91
N ILE A 250 -5.10 -14.83 -16.18
CA ILE A 250 -3.88 -14.01 -16.35
C ILE A 250 -2.61 -14.81 -15.97
N GLU A 251 -2.66 -15.62 -14.91
CA GLU A 251 -1.54 -16.46 -14.46
C GLU A 251 -1.33 -17.70 -15.36
N MET A 252 -2.41 -18.27 -15.91
CA MET A 252 -2.38 -19.43 -16.81
C MET A 252 -1.85 -19.05 -18.20
N GLN A 253 -2.04 -17.80 -18.64
CA GLN A 253 -1.35 -17.26 -19.82
C GLN A 253 0.16 -17.09 -19.62
N SER A 254 0.65 -17.02 -18.37
CA SER A 254 2.09 -16.91 -18.05
C SER A 254 2.78 -18.25 -17.72
N LYS A 255 2.02 -19.35 -17.53
CA LYS A 255 2.54 -20.63 -17.03
C LYS A 255 2.86 -21.69 -18.10
N ASN A 256 2.55 -21.43 -19.37
CA ASN A 256 2.95 -22.31 -20.46
C ASN A 256 4.34 -21.96 -20.98
N GLU A 257 5.37 -22.09 -20.14
CA GLU A 257 6.79 -22.21 -20.54
C GLU A 257 7.69 -22.48 -19.31
N GLU A 258 7.32 -23.46 -18.46
CA GLU A 258 8.25 -24.01 -17.46
C GLU A 258 8.75 -25.38 -17.93
N VAL A 259 9.78 -25.37 -18.77
CA VAL A 259 10.75 -26.46 -18.85
C VAL A 259 12.07 -25.90 -18.34
N THR A 260 12.45 -26.32 -17.13
CA THR A 260 13.75 -26.02 -16.56
C THR A 260 14.84 -26.70 -17.37
N ALA A 261 15.56 -25.91 -18.17
CA ALA A 261 16.89 -26.23 -18.66
C ALA A 261 17.79 -25.01 -18.42
N GLN A 262 19.01 -25.24 -17.92
CA GLN A 262 20.02 -24.19 -17.90
C GLN A 262 20.30 -23.76 -19.35
N GLU A 263 20.41 -22.45 -19.57
CA GLU A 263 20.65 -21.83 -20.88
C GLU A 263 21.82 -22.50 -21.62
N LEU A 264 21.59 -22.83 -22.89
CA LEU A 264 22.61 -23.40 -23.77
C LEU A 264 23.67 -22.33 -24.06
N VAL A 265 24.84 -22.44 -23.43
CA VAL A 265 25.97 -21.54 -23.67
C VAL A 265 26.44 -21.69 -25.12
N LEU A 266 26.31 -20.65 -25.95
CA LEU A 266 26.62 -20.71 -27.39
C LEU A 266 28.06 -20.30 -27.73
N CYS A 267 28.55 -20.71 -28.90
CA CYS A 267 29.87 -20.34 -29.42
C CYS A 267 29.93 -18.87 -29.87
N ASP A 268 30.99 -18.14 -29.48
CA ASP A 268 31.22 -16.73 -29.86
C ASP A 268 31.68 -16.53 -31.31
N ASN A 269 31.89 -17.62 -32.06
CA ASN A 269 32.29 -17.51 -33.46
C ASN A 269 31.07 -17.12 -34.31
N LEU A 270 31.13 -15.94 -34.92
CA LEU A 270 30.09 -15.41 -35.81
C LEU A 270 29.59 -16.48 -36.81
N GLY A 271 28.27 -16.74 -36.77
CA GLY A 271 27.59 -17.73 -37.60
C GLY A 271 27.58 -19.17 -37.05
N CYS A 272 27.97 -19.40 -35.79
CA CYS A 272 27.95 -20.72 -35.16
C CYS A 272 26.92 -20.79 -34.02
N GLU A 273 25.86 -21.57 -34.21
CA GLU A 273 24.80 -21.78 -33.20
C GLU A 273 25.05 -23.02 -32.32
N LYS A 274 26.26 -23.60 -32.37
CA LYS A 274 26.60 -24.79 -31.57
C LYS A 274 26.92 -24.41 -30.12
N PRO A 275 26.63 -25.31 -29.15
CA PRO A 275 26.99 -25.09 -27.76
C PRO A 275 28.51 -25.01 -27.57
N ALA A 276 28.95 -24.00 -26.83
CA ALA A 276 30.33 -23.84 -26.39
C ALA A 276 30.62 -24.72 -25.18
N ASN A 277 31.63 -25.56 -25.31
CA ASN A 277 32.15 -26.43 -24.26
C ASN A 277 33.57 -26.05 -23.85
N LEU A 278 34.20 -25.10 -24.56
CA LEU A 278 35.56 -24.64 -24.33
C LEU A 278 35.60 -23.12 -24.09
N TYR A 279 36.53 -22.68 -23.26
CA TYR A 279 36.76 -21.28 -22.92
C TYR A 279 38.22 -20.91 -23.14
N CYS A 280 38.47 -19.82 -23.86
CA CYS A 280 39.80 -19.28 -24.05
C CYS A 280 40.13 -18.29 -22.93
N ASN A 281 41.10 -18.60 -22.05
CA ASN A 281 41.45 -17.70 -20.95
C ASN A 281 42.09 -16.38 -21.42
N GLN A 282 42.79 -16.40 -22.56
CA GLN A 282 43.46 -15.23 -23.12
C GLN A 282 42.48 -14.28 -23.83
N CYS A 283 41.57 -14.83 -24.63
CA CYS A 283 40.60 -14.03 -25.38
C CYS A 283 39.30 -13.79 -24.63
N GLN A 284 39.07 -14.52 -23.54
CA GLN A 284 37.79 -14.58 -22.82
C GLN A 284 36.60 -14.99 -23.71
N GLU A 285 36.87 -15.66 -24.83
CA GLU A 285 35.88 -16.13 -25.81
C GLU A 285 35.46 -17.57 -25.51
N LYS A 286 34.16 -17.86 -25.59
CA LYS A 286 33.57 -19.21 -25.50
C LYS A 286 33.47 -19.84 -26.88
N THR A 287 33.95 -21.06 -27.03
CA THR A 287 33.99 -21.76 -28.33
C THR A 287 33.47 -23.18 -28.22
N CYS A 288 32.83 -23.67 -29.28
CA CYS A 288 32.57 -25.10 -29.42
C CYS A 288 33.83 -25.83 -29.90
N SER A 289 33.95 -27.13 -29.66
CA SER A 289 35.09 -27.93 -30.13
C SER A 289 35.36 -27.79 -31.64
N GLY A 290 34.32 -27.58 -32.45
CA GLY A 290 34.47 -27.36 -33.90
C GLY A 290 35.06 -26.01 -34.28
N CYS A 291 34.83 -24.97 -33.47
CA CYS A 291 35.35 -23.62 -33.72
C CYS A 291 36.66 -23.33 -32.97
N ALA A 292 37.03 -24.14 -31.99
CA ALA A 292 38.28 -23.99 -31.22
C ALA A 292 39.53 -23.95 -32.12
N GLY A 293 39.63 -24.85 -33.12
CA GLY A 293 40.74 -24.85 -34.07
C GLY A 293 40.80 -23.57 -34.92
N SER A 294 39.66 -23.08 -35.40
CA SER A 294 39.59 -21.83 -36.17
C SER A 294 39.90 -20.60 -35.31
N HIS A 295 39.43 -20.58 -34.06
CA HIS A 295 39.77 -19.54 -33.09
C HIS A 295 41.30 -19.50 -32.88
N LEU A 296 41.91 -20.66 -32.62
CA LEU A 296 43.37 -20.76 -32.45
C LEU A 296 44.11 -20.25 -33.68
N LEU A 297 43.73 -20.70 -34.89
CA LEU A 297 44.40 -20.30 -36.13
C LEU A 297 44.22 -18.82 -36.49
N LYS A 298 43.06 -18.22 -36.19
CA LYS A 298 42.77 -16.81 -36.52
C LYS A 298 43.36 -15.84 -35.50
N LYS A 299 43.33 -16.20 -34.21
CA LYS A 299 43.65 -15.29 -33.11
C LYS A 299 45.07 -15.45 -32.58
N SER A 300 45.76 -16.58 -32.85
CA SER A 300 47.14 -16.78 -32.39
C SER A 300 47.99 -17.68 -33.29
N LYS A 301 49.22 -17.24 -33.58
CA LYS A 301 50.22 -18.08 -34.27
C LYS A 301 50.95 -19.06 -33.35
N LYS A 302 50.75 -18.96 -32.03
CA LYS A 302 51.47 -19.75 -30.99
C LYS A 302 50.53 -20.54 -30.05
N GLY A 303 49.23 -20.52 -30.31
CA GLY A 303 48.19 -21.15 -29.50
C GLY A 303 47.64 -20.25 -28.38
N HIS A 304 46.49 -20.64 -27.83
CA HIS A 304 45.85 -20.10 -26.62
C HIS A 304 45.53 -21.25 -25.65
N ASN A 305 45.39 -20.93 -24.37
CA ASN A 305 44.99 -21.89 -23.34
C ASN A 305 43.47 -22.03 -23.35
N MET A 306 43.01 -23.16 -23.91
CA MET A 306 41.60 -23.52 -23.96
C MET A 306 41.29 -24.51 -22.83
N VAL A 307 40.36 -24.16 -21.97
CA VAL A 307 39.89 -25.03 -20.87
C VAL A 307 38.44 -25.42 -21.09
N GLU A 308 37.96 -26.45 -20.40
CA GLU A 308 36.52 -26.73 -20.38
C GLU A 308 35.76 -25.56 -19.75
N TYR A 309 34.61 -25.23 -20.31
CA TYR A 309 33.85 -24.04 -19.90
C TYR A 309 33.45 -24.04 -18.41
N LYS A 310 33.27 -25.24 -17.82
CA LYS A 310 32.96 -25.43 -16.40
C LYS A 310 34.09 -25.04 -15.44
N ASP A 311 35.34 -25.05 -15.91
CA ASP A 311 36.53 -24.80 -15.10
C ASP A 311 37.02 -23.33 -15.17
N LYS A 312 36.20 -22.44 -15.75
CA LYS A 312 36.51 -21.01 -15.95
C LYS A 312 36.84 -20.22 -14.67
N THR A 313 36.46 -20.71 -13.49
CA THR A 313 36.67 -20.03 -12.20
C THR A 313 38.03 -20.34 -11.57
N GLN A 314 38.72 -21.41 -11.95
CA GLN A 314 39.99 -21.82 -11.34
C GLN A 314 41.18 -20.92 -11.70
N HIS A 315 41.03 -20.00 -12.67
CA HIS A 315 42.12 -19.14 -13.16
C HIS A 315 41.81 -17.63 -13.10
N ARG A 316 40.76 -17.20 -12.38
CA ARG A 316 40.39 -15.76 -12.24
C ARG A 316 41.40 -14.90 -11.48
N ASP A 317 42.25 -15.50 -10.65
CA ASP A 317 43.16 -14.78 -9.76
C ASP A 317 44.56 -14.51 -10.36
N ILE A 318 44.76 -14.84 -11.65
CA ILE A 318 46.05 -14.68 -12.31
C ILE A 318 46.08 -13.39 -13.11
N LEU A 319 46.77 -12.37 -12.60
CA LEU A 319 47.08 -11.15 -13.32
C LEU A 319 48.15 -11.43 -14.39
N TYR A 320 47.85 -11.11 -15.64
CA TYR A 320 48.80 -11.24 -16.76
C TYR A 320 49.34 -9.88 -17.18
N CYS A 321 50.61 -9.85 -17.59
CA CYS A 321 51.26 -8.62 -18.02
C CYS A 321 50.71 -8.13 -19.36
N THR A 322 50.29 -6.86 -19.40
CA THR A 322 49.79 -6.18 -20.60
C THR A 322 50.88 -5.99 -21.66
N THR A 323 52.15 -5.89 -21.25
CA THR A 323 53.31 -5.66 -22.14
C THR A 323 53.99 -6.96 -22.57
N HIS A 324 53.91 -8.02 -21.77
CA HIS A 324 54.57 -9.29 -22.01
C HIS A 324 53.56 -10.45 -21.97
N GLN A 325 53.15 -10.88 -23.17
CA GLN A 325 52.15 -11.94 -23.34
C GLN A 325 52.54 -13.23 -22.62
N HIS A 326 51.56 -13.86 -21.95
CA HIS A 326 51.67 -15.10 -21.17
C HIS A 326 52.54 -15.03 -19.91
N GLU A 327 53.07 -13.86 -19.55
CA GLU A 327 53.78 -13.68 -18.28
C GLU A 327 52.83 -13.28 -17.17
N LYS A 328 52.95 -13.93 -16.01
CA LYS A 328 52.18 -13.60 -14.81
C LYS A 328 52.81 -12.39 -14.12
N CYS A 329 51.97 -11.47 -13.64
CA CYS A 329 52.40 -10.38 -12.79
C CYS A 329 52.42 -10.85 -11.33
N GLU A 330 53.60 -11.23 -10.86
CA GLU A 330 53.82 -11.65 -9.47
C GLU A 330 54.33 -10.47 -8.62
N LEU A 331 54.79 -9.39 -9.24
CA LEU A 331 55.38 -8.23 -8.59
C LEU A 331 54.55 -6.96 -8.82
N TYR A 332 54.47 -6.09 -7.83
CA TYR A 332 53.83 -4.79 -7.90
C TYR A 332 54.90 -3.71 -7.83
N CYS A 333 54.94 -2.82 -8.83
CA CYS A 333 55.90 -1.72 -8.85
C CYS A 333 55.34 -0.55 -8.04
N GLU A 334 56.02 -0.18 -6.95
CA GLU A 334 55.51 0.82 -6.01
C GLU A 334 55.47 2.23 -6.62
N GLN A 335 56.48 2.58 -7.41
CA GLN A 335 56.58 3.90 -8.05
C GLN A 335 55.60 4.09 -9.20
N CYS A 336 55.20 3.00 -9.86
CA CYS A 336 54.28 3.05 -10.99
C CYS A 336 52.84 2.65 -10.61
N GLU A 337 52.64 2.18 -9.38
CA GLU A 337 51.36 1.69 -8.86
C GLU A 337 50.66 0.63 -9.74
N ILE A 338 51.44 -0.22 -10.42
CA ILE A 338 50.92 -1.25 -11.33
C ILE A 338 51.57 -2.62 -11.10
N PRO A 339 50.83 -3.72 -11.33
CA PRO A 339 51.38 -5.07 -11.33
C PRO A 339 52.24 -5.30 -12.59
N VAL A 340 53.40 -5.92 -12.42
CA VAL A 340 54.42 -6.16 -13.44
C VAL A 340 54.92 -7.61 -13.38
N CYS A 341 55.32 -8.17 -14.53
CA CYS A 341 55.96 -9.48 -14.59
C CYS A 341 57.48 -9.39 -14.49
N SER A 342 58.13 -10.54 -14.30
CA SER A 342 59.60 -10.67 -14.23
C SER A 342 60.34 -10.04 -15.41
N LYS A 343 59.75 -10.06 -16.62
CA LYS A 343 60.33 -9.45 -17.83
C LYS A 343 60.27 -7.92 -17.85
N CYS A 344 59.37 -7.29 -17.08
CA CYS A 344 59.30 -5.83 -16.98
C CYS A 344 60.52 -5.25 -16.26
N LEU A 345 61.14 -5.99 -15.34
CA LEU A 345 62.28 -5.53 -14.55
C LEU A 345 63.51 -5.23 -15.43
N SER A 346 63.64 -5.95 -16.54
CA SER A 346 64.77 -5.83 -17.46
C SER A 346 64.60 -4.70 -18.48
N ARG A 347 63.38 -4.13 -18.62
CA ARG A 347 63.15 -2.98 -19.50
C ARG A 347 63.59 -1.68 -18.84
N LYS A 348 64.06 -0.71 -19.64
CA LYS A 348 64.42 0.64 -19.16
C LYS A 348 63.30 1.34 -18.38
N SER A 349 62.02 1.03 -18.66
CA SER A 349 60.86 1.71 -18.08
C SER A 349 60.62 1.43 -16.59
N HIS A 350 61.13 0.32 -16.05
CA HIS A 350 61.01 -0.02 -14.62
C HIS A 350 62.38 -0.33 -13.99
N LYS A 351 63.48 -0.07 -14.70
CA LYS A 351 64.82 -0.36 -14.20
C LYS A 351 65.13 0.53 -12.98
N GLY A 352 65.35 -0.08 -11.82
CA GLY A 352 65.70 0.62 -10.58
C GLY A 352 64.51 1.06 -9.73
N HIS A 353 63.28 0.61 -10.05
CA HIS A 353 62.11 0.77 -9.19
C HIS A 353 62.10 -0.27 -8.07
N ASP A 354 61.30 -0.02 -7.03
CA ASP A 354 61.04 -0.93 -5.93
C ASP A 354 59.81 -1.80 -6.22
N TYR A 355 59.86 -3.01 -5.68
CA TYR A 355 58.88 -4.04 -5.96
C TYR A 355 58.46 -4.77 -4.70
N THR A 356 57.17 -5.03 -4.59
CA THR A 356 56.57 -5.91 -3.58
C THR A 356 55.81 -7.05 -4.24
N GLU A 357 55.52 -8.11 -3.50
CA GLU A 357 54.69 -9.19 -4.01
C GLU A 357 53.26 -8.68 -4.24
N THR A 358 52.70 -8.98 -5.42
CA THR A 358 51.35 -8.55 -5.78
C THR A 358 50.30 -9.13 -4.83
N SER A 359 50.53 -10.32 -4.30
CA SER A 359 49.72 -10.96 -3.25
C SER A 359 49.60 -10.10 -2.00
N ALA A 360 50.72 -9.57 -1.49
CA ALA A 360 50.76 -8.74 -0.29
C ALA A 360 50.03 -7.41 -0.49
N VAL A 361 50.20 -6.76 -1.65
CA VAL A 361 49.49 -5.53 -2.00
C VAL A 361 47.99 -5.79 -2.17
N PHE A 362 47.62 -6.91 -2.78
CA PHE A 362 46.23 -7.34 -2.93
C PHE A 362 45.56 -7.58 -1.57
N ASP A 363 46.21 -8.31 -0.66
CA ASP A 363 45.69 -8.55 0.68
C ASP A 363 45.56 -7.26 1.49
N LEU A 364 46.53 -6.35 1.38
CA LEU A 364 46.48 -5.04 2.04
C LEU A 364 45.32 -4.20 1.49
N LYS A 365 45.19 -4.06 0.16
CA LYS A 365 44.09 -3.31 -0.47
C LYS A 365 42.73 -3.94 -0.15
N ARG A 366 42.62 -5.27 -0.16
CA ARG A 366 41.42 -6.00 0.26
C ARG A 366 41.05 -5.66 1.71
N THR A 367 42.03 -5.61 2.60
CA THR A 367 41.82 -5.26 4.02
C THR A 367 41.35 -3.82 4.18
N CYS A 368 41.94 -2.87 3.44
CA CYS A 368 41.48 -1.47 3.42
C CYS A 368 40.03 -1.36 2.95
N VAL A 369 39.67 -2.03 1.84
CA VAL A 369 38.32 -2.02 1.30
C VAL A 369 37.32 -2.65 2.28
N ILE A 370 37.68 -3.75 2.94
CA ILE A 370 36.84 -4.38 3.98
C ILE A 370 36.61 -3.41 5.15
N LYS A 371 37.66 -2.74 5.63
CA LYS A 371 37.55 -1.79 6.75
C LYS A 371 36.68 -0.58 6.38
N GLU A 372 36.85 -0.04 5.17
CA GLU A 372 36.03 1.06 4.67
C GLU A 372 34.56 0.64 4.52
N ARG A 373 34.31 -0.55 3.95
CA ARG A 373 32.97 -1.15 3.87
C ARG A 373 32.34 -1.28 5.25
N ASP A 374 33.08 -1.78 6.24
CA ASP A 374 32.56 -1.98 7.59
C ASP A 374 32.23 -0.63 8.26
N ASN A 375 33.06 0.40 8.07
CA ASN A 375 32.77 1.76 8.52
C ASN A 375 31.50 2.33 7.85
N ILE A 376 31.35 2.16 6.54
CA ILE A 376 30.15 2.59 5.80
C ILE A 376 28.92 1.84 6.31
N LYS A 377 29.04 0.53 6.58
CA LYS A 377 27.95 -0.29 7.13
C LYS A 377 27.52 0.21 8.51
N THR A 378 28.46 0.56 9.38
CA THR A 378 28.15 1.18 10.69
C THR A 378 27.49 2.54 10.54
N HIS A 379 27.93 3.37 9.58
CA HIS A 379 27.30 4.66 9.31
C HIS A 379 25.86 4.50 8.81
N ILE A 380 25.61 3.57 7.89
CA ILE A 380 24.26 3.22 7.43
C ILE A 380 23.37 2.78 8.60
N GLN A 381 23.91 1.99 9.54
CA GLN A 381 23.16 1.56 10.72
C GLN A 381 22.73 2.75 11.59
N LEU A 382 23.64 3.71 11.84
CA LEU A 382 23.32 4.93 12.59
C LEU A 382 22.23 5.78 11.88
N LEU A 383 22.32 5.90 10.55
CA LEU A 383 21.30 6.61 9.77
C LEU A 383 19.93 5.93 9.86
N LYS A 384 19.89 4.59 9.87
CA LYS A 384 18.64 3.84 10.07
C LYS A 384 18.03 4.09 11.46
N GLU A 385 18.85 4.10 12.50
CA GLU A 385 18.39 4.41 13.87
C GLU A 385 17.82 5.84 13.97
N GLN A 386 18.45 6.81 13.31
CA GLN A 386 17.91 8.17 13.22
C GLN A 386 16.60 8.23 12.42
N MET A 387 16.50 7.46 11.34
CA MET A 387 15.26 7.37 10.55
C MET A 387 14.11 6.78 11.36
N GLU A 388 14.34 5.72 12.15
CA GLU A 388 13.33 5.14 13.04
C GLU A 388 12.89 6.11 14.15
N PHE A 389 13.83 6.91 14.69
CA PHE A 389 13.50 7.97 15.64
C PHE A 389 12.61 9.06 15.01
N MET A 390 12.94 9.49 13.79
CA MET A 390 12.14 10.47 13.05
C MET A 390 10.75 9.93 12.68
N ASP A 391 10.64 8.65 12.29
CA ASP A 391 9.34 8.00 12.05
C ASP A 391 8.48 7.97 13.31
N THR A 392 9.10 7.75 14.48
CA THR A 392 8.39 7.81 15.76
C THR A 392 7.89 9.22 16.06
N LYS A 393 8.72 10.25 15.83
CA LYS A 393 8.34 11.66 16.00
C LYS A 393 7.23 12.08 15.05
N LEU A 394 7.24 11.57 13.82
CA LEU A 394 6.18 11.79 12.85
C LEU A 394 4.84 11.24 13.36
N LYS A 395 4.84 9.98 13.83
CA LYS A 395 3.64 9.34 14.40
C LYS A 395 3.11 10.06 15.65
N GLU A 396 4.00 10.49 16.55
CA GLU A 396 3.62 11.29 17.73
C GLU A 396 2.93 12.60 17.32
N SER A 397 3.47 13.29 16.32
CA SER A 397 2.90 14.53 15.78
C SER A 397 1.54 14.28 15.13
N GLU A 398 1.42 13.27 14.27
CA GLU A 398 0.15 12.88 13.63
C GLU A 398 -0.93 12.57 14.68
N GLN A 399 -0.57 11.81 15.72
CA GLN A 399 -1.49 11.48 16.80
C GLN A 399 -1.89 12.72 17.60
N LYS A 400 -0.97 13.67 17.84
CA LYS A 400 -1.28 14.94 18.52
C LYS A 400 -2.36 15.71 17.76
N TYR A 401 -2.23 15.89 16.45
CA TYR A 401 -3.23 16.59 15.64
C TYR A 401 -4.55 15.82 15.53
N LYS A 402 -4.49 14.49 15.45
CA LYS A 402 -5.70 13.64 15.47
C LYS A 402 -6.49 13.81 16.77
N ASN A 403 -5.81 13.91 17.91
CA ASN A 403 -6.44 14.17 19.20
C ASN A 403 -7.13 15.56 19.20
N LEU A 404 -6.44 16.61 18.74
CA LEU A 404 -7.03 17.96 18.64
C LEU A 404 -8.30 17.98 17.79
N VAL A 405 -8.29 17.33 16.61
CA VAL A 405 -9.47 17.21 15.75
C VAL A 405 -10.61 16.47 16.47
N THR A 406 -10.28 15.43 17.23
CA THR A 406 -11.27 14.66 18.01
C THR A 406 -11.87 15.51 19.11
N ASP A 407 -11.06 16.29 19.84
CA ASP A 407 -11.52 17.16 20.93
C ASP A 407 -12.46 18.25 20.41
N VAL A 408 -12.13 18.91 19.30
CA VAL A 408 -13.02 19.87 18.62
C VAL A 408 -14.32 19.19 18.18
N GLY A 409 -14.23 17.97 17.65
CA GLY A 409 -15.38 17.15 17.25
C GLY A 409 -16.31 16.81 18.41
N VAL A 410 -15.75 16.38 19.56
CA VAL A 410 -16.53 16.11 20.78
C VAL A 410 -17.21 17.38 21.26
N ARG A 411 -16.48 18.50 21.26
CA ARG A 411 -17.02 19.80 21.70
C ARG A 411 -18.21 20.25 20.84
N LYS A 412 -18.14 20.06 19.52
CA LYS A 412 -19.25 20.30 18.60
C LYS A 412 -20.51 19.52 19.02
N GLU A 413 -20.37 18.22 19.27
CA GLU A 413 -21.50 17.36 19.66
C GLU A 413 -22.10 17.75 21.01
N GLU A 414 -21.28 18.17 21.98
CA GLU A 414 -21.75 18.69 23.26
C GLU A 414 -22.59 19.97 23.10
N MET A 415 -22.11 20.90 22.26
CA MET A 415 -22.80 22.16 22.00
C MET A 415 -24.13 21.93 21.28
N LEU A 416 -24.17 21.05 20.26
CA LEU A 416 -25.41 20.68 19.58
C LEU A 416 -26.44 20.09 20.55
N LYS A 417 -26.03 19.15 21.41
CA LYS A 417 -26.90 18.59 22.45
C LYS A 417 -27.37 19.62 23.47
N ALA A 418 -26.55 20.62 23.80
CA ALA A 418 -26.97 21.71 24.68
C ALA A 418 -28.05 22.59 24.04
N VAL A 419 -27.88 22.92 22.76
CA VAL A 419 -28.87 23.68 21.97
C VAL A 419 -30.19 22.91 21.86
N GLU A 420 -30.14 21.62 21.51
CA GLU A 420 -31.34 20.78 21.44
C GLU A 420 -32.09 20.71 22.77
N ARG A 421 -31.37 20.50 23.88
CA ARG A 421 -31.97 20.52 25.22
C ARG A 421 -32.64 21.85 25.54
N ALA A 422 -32.00 22.97 25.22
CA ALA A 422 -32.56 24.30 25.44
C ALA A 422 -33.84 24.52 24.62
N ALA A 423 -33.85 24.11 23.36
CA ALA A 423 -35.02 24.19 22.48
C ALA A 423 -36.18 23.31 23.01
N ASN A 424 -35.90 22.05 23.34
CA ASN A 424 -36.90 21.12 23.86
C ASN A 424 -37.53 21.61 25.17
N ASN A 425 -36.74 22.22 26.06
CA ASN A 425 -37.26 22.83 27.29
C ASN A 425 -38.25 23.97 27.02
N GLN A 426 -38.00 24.83 26.02
CA GLN A 426 -38.93 25.89 25.65
C GLN A 426 -40.20 25.33 24.99
N LEU A 427 -40.06 24.33 24.10
CA LEU A 427 -41.20 23.64 23.49
C LEU A 427 -42.08 22.96 24.54
N GLN A 428 -41.48 22.32 25.55
CA GLN A 428 -42.21 21.71 26.65
C GLN A 428 -42.98 22.75 27.47
N LYS A 429 -42.38 23.91 27.77
CA LYS A 429 -43.09 25.01 28.44
C LYS A 429 -44.31 25.47 27.65
N ILE A 430 -44.17 25.64 26.33
CA ILE A 430 -45.30 25.99 25.45
C ILE A 430 -46.37 24.91 25.49
N GLY A 431 -45.99 23.63 25.44
CA GLY A 431 -46.92 22.50 25.55
C GLY A 431 -47.71 22.48 26.87
N ASN A 432 -47.04 22.78 27.98
CA ASN A 432 -47.67 22.87 29.29
C ASN A 432 -48.65 24.06 29.37
N LEU A 433 -48.25 25.24 28.88
CA LEU A 433 -49.13 26.42 28.82
C LEU A 433 -50.37 26.14 27.97
N LYS A 434 -50.19 25.60 26.76
CA LYS A 434 -51.30 25.19 25.89
C LYS A 434 -52.26 24.23 26.58
N THR A 435 -51.73 23.23 27.30
CA THR A 435 -52.56 22.25 28.00
C THR A 435 -53.36 22.90 29.13
N LEU A 436 -52.74 23.79 29.91
CA LEU A 436 -53.41 24.55 30.96
C LEU A 436 -54.54 25.42 30.38
N ASP A 437 -54.22 26.16 29.31
CA ASP A 437 -55.15 27.09 28.67
C ASP A 437 -56.37 26.36 28.11
N ILE A 438 -56.14 25.28 27.34
CA ILE A 438 -57.21 24.44 26.77
C ILE A 438 -58.07 23.84 27.88
N ASN A 439 -57.48 23.29 28.93
CA ASN A 439 -58.25 22.68 30.02
C ASN A 439 -59.14 23.70 30.73
N GLN A 440 -58.63 24.92 30.94
CA GLN A 440 -59.41 25.98 31.58
C GLN A 440 -60.56 26.46 30.67
N ILE A 441 -60.31 26.64 29.37
CA ILE A 441 -61.35 26.98 28.40
C ILE A 441 -62.41 25.87 28.33
N GLN A 442 -61.98 24.61 28.31
CA GLN A 442 -62.87 23.45 28.27
C GLN A 442 -63.74 23.37 29.54
N ALA A 443 -63.18 23.61 30.72
CA ALA A 443 -63.94 23.66 31.98
C ALA A 443 -64.97 24.80 32.01
N GLN A 444 -64.62 25.98 31.48
CA GLN A 444 -65.57 27.10 31.35
C GLN A 444 -66.70 26.75 30.37
N LYS A 445 -66.37 26.13 29.23
CA LYS A 445 -67.33 25.66 28.23
C LYS A 445 -68.30 24.63 28.82
N GLU A 446 -67.81 23.63 29.55
CA GLU A 446 -68.64 22.61 30.20
C GLU A 446 -69.61 23.23 31.21
N LYS A 447 -69.18 24.26 31.97
CA LYS A 447 -70.05 24.99 32.89
C LYS A 447 -71.20 25.69 32.16
N LEU A 448 -70.92 26.30 31.00
CA LEU A 448 -71.94 26.92 30.15
C LEU A 448 -72.88 25.87 29.56
N GLU A 449 -72.36 24.76 29.03
CA GLU A 449 -73.17 23.66 28.49
C GLU A 449 -74.12 23.08 29.55
N GLN A 450 -73.66 22.91 30.79
CA GLN A 450 -74.51 22.46 31.91
C GLN A 450 -75.64 23.46 32.22
N GLN A 451 -75.38 24.76 32.16
CA GLN A 451 -76.43 25.76 32.37
C GLN A 451 -77.42 25.80 31.21
N ILE A 452 -76.94 25.71 29.97
CA ILE A 452 -77.80 25.60 28.78
C ILE A 452 -78.70 24.37 28.90
N ALA A 453 -78.15 23.20 29.26
CA ALA A 453 -78.92 21.97 29.43
C ALA A 453 -80.01 22.12 30.51
N LYS A 454 -79.68 22.75 31.66
CA LYS A 454 -80.67 23.06 32.70
C LYS A 454 -81.78 23.99 32.20
N ALA A 455 -81.43 25.06 31.50
CA ALA A 455 -82.40 26.01 30.95
C ALA A 455 -83.31 25.36 29.89
N THR A 456 -82.73 24.56 28.99
CA THR A 456 -83.47 23.80 27.97
C THR A 456 -84.45 22.81 28.61
N ALA A 457 -84.03 22.07 29.64
CA ALA A 457 -84.93 21.15 30.35
C ALA A 457 -86.11 21.87 31.03
N VAL A 458 -85.87 23.06 31.61
CA VAL A 458 -86.95 23.91 32.15
C VAL A 458 -87.93 24.32 31.04
N LEU A 459 -87.43 24.77 29.89
CA LEU A 459 -88.25 25.16 28.74
C LEU A 459 -89.07 23.97 28.18
N GLU A 460 -88.46 22.80 28.06
CA GLU A 460 -89.15 21.58 27.61
C GLU A 460 -90.28 21.19 28.58
N SER A 461 -90.03 21.22 29.89
CA SER A 461 -91.06 20.93 30.91
C SER A 461 -92.24 21.90 30.82
N GLN A 462 -91.98 23.19 30.60
CA GLN A 462 -93.02 24.21 30.41
C GLN A 462 -93.78 24.01 29.09
N GLY A 463 -93.08 23.67 28.00
CA GLY A 463 -93.71 23.32 26.73
C GLY A 463 -94.61 22.09 26.83
N GLY A 464 -94.23 21.09 27.64
CA GLY A 464 -95.06 19.94 27.97
C GLY A 464 -96.33 20.34 28.73
N LEU A 465 -96.20 21.17 29.77
CA LEU A 465 -97.32 21.69 30.55
C LEU A 465 -98.31 22.48 29.67
N LEU A 466 -97.81 23.31 28.75
CA LEU A 466 -98.64 24.10 27.82
C LEU A 466 -99.39 23.24 26.78
N LYS A 467 -98.86 22.06 26.44
CA LYS A 467 -99.54 21.11 25.54
C LYS A 467 -100.59 20.26 26.27
N GLY A 468 -100.51 20.12 27.59
CA GLY A 468 -101.48 19.40 28.41
C GLY A 468 -102.75 20.24 28.67
N HIS A 469 -103.93 19.63 28.55
CA HIS A 469 -105.22 20.31 28.79
C HIS A 469 -105.71 20.22 30.25
N SER A 470 -104.81 20.20 31.25
CA SER A 470 -105.18 20.11 32.68
C SER A 470 -105.12 21.50 33.35
N PRO A 471 -106.26 22.16 33.63
CA PRO A 471 -106.28 23.47 34.27
C PRO A 471 -105.64 23.46 35.66
N ARG A 472 -105.73 22.33 36.38
CA ARG A 472 -105.21 22.18 37.74
C ARG A 472 -103.68 22.28 37.80
N GLU A 473 -102.97 21.67 36.83
CA GLU A 473 -101.50 21.70 36.79
C GLU A 473 -100.97 23.08 36.41
N LEU A 474 -101.66 23.78 35.50
CA LEU A 474 -101.37 25.17 35.14
C LEU A 474 -101.60 26.14 36.31
N PHE A 475 -102.67 25.98 37.09
CA PHE A 475 -102.92 26.83 38.26
C PHE A 475 -101.90 26.61 39.39
N SER A 476 -101.26 25.43 39.45
CA SER A 476 -100.15 25.15 40.38
C SER A 476 -98.76 25.51 39.84
N PHE A 477 -98.68 26.16 38.66
CA PHE A 477 -97.40 26.53 38.07
C PHE A 477 -96.67 27.58 38.93
N GLU A 478 -95.42 27.30 39.26
CA GLU A 478 -94.51 28.24 39.88
C GLU A 478 -93.30 28.48 38.96
N SER A 479 -92.93 29.74 38.79
CA SER A 479 -91.84 30.12 37.90
C SER A 479 -90.48 29.79 38.49
N LYS A 480 -89.69 29.00 37.76
CA LYS A 480 -88.27 28.73 38.06
C LYS A 480 -87.30 29.64 37.30
N ALA A 481 -87.81 30.70 36.66
CA ALA A 481 -86.97 31.61 35.87
C ALA A 481 -85.95 32.37 36.73
N ALA A 482 -86.21 32.53 38.03
CA ALA A 482 -85.27 33.13 38.97
C ALA A 482 -83.99 32.31 39.13
N ASP A 483 -84.06 30.98 38.98
CA ASP A 483 -82.93 30.05 39.15
C ASP A 483 -81.94 30.10 37.97
N LEU A 484 -82.28 30.80 36.88
CA LEU A 484 -81.50 30.90 35.65
C LEU A 484 -80.83 32.27 35.45
N LYS A 485 -80.88 33.17 36.44
CA LYS A 485 -80.39 34.56 36.29
C LYS A 485 -78.87 34.71 36.30
N ASP A 486 -78.14 33.77 36.91
CA ASP A 486 -76.69 33.88 37.06
C ASP A 486 -75.94 33.22 35.90
N ILE A 487 -75.45 34.04 34.98
CA ILE A 487 -74.54 33.63 33.90
C ILE A 487 -73.11 33.64 34.46
N PRO A 488 -72.35 32.53 34.38
CA PRO A 488 -70.98 32.46 34.84
C PRO A 488 -70.11 33.47 34.10
N GLU A 489 -69.37 34.29 34.83
CA GLU A 489 -68.37 35.18 34.22
C GLU A 489 -67.25 34.36 33.56
N MET A 490 -66.95 34.70 32.31
CA MET A 490 -65.88 34.08 31.53
C MET A 490 -64.58 34.86 31.72
N ILE A 491 -63.49 34.15 32.01
CA ILE A 491 -62.17 34.76 32.19
C ILE A 491 -61.42 34.70 30.86
N VAL A 492 -61.14 35.86 30.27
CA VAL A 492 -60.26 35.97 29.09
C VAL A 492 -58.81 35.76 29.52
N GLN A 493 -58.14 34.77 28.94
CA GLN A 493 -56.74 34.45 29.25
C GLN A 493 -55.78 35.50 28.68
N LYS A 494 -54.64 35.69 29.36
CA LYS A 494 -53.57 36.58 28.89
C LYS A 494 -52.84 35.96 27.71
N GLU A 495 -52.54 36.78 26.71
CA GLU A 495 -51.75 36.34 25.55
C GLU A 495 -50.30 35.99 25.92
N HIS A 496 -49.81 34.90 25.34
CA HIS A 496 -48.41 34.47 25.43
C HIS A 496 -47.63 34.93 24.19
N SER A 497 -46.42 35.48 24.39
CA SER A 497 -45.53 35.88 23.29
C SER A 497 -44.12 35.34 23.48
N PHE A 498 -43.50 34.86 22.40
CA PHE A 498 -42.11 34.41 22.37
C PHE A 498 -41.19 35.54 21.93
N LYS A 499 -40.15 35.81 22.73
CA LYS A 499 -39.10 36.78 22.39
C LYS A 499 -37.78 36.03 22.20
N LYS A 500 -37.23 36.08 20.99
CA LYS A 500 -35.94 35.46 20.69
C LYS A 500 -34.81 36.18 21.43
N GLY A 501 -33.84 35.41 21.95
CA GLY A 501 -32.60 35.95 22.52
C GLY A 501 -31.60 36.36 21.43
N LEU A 502 -30.57 37.11 21.81
CA LEU A 502 -29.43 37.42 20.95
C LEU A 502 -28.45 36.24 20.97
N LEU A 503 -27.98 35.83 19.79
CA LEU A 503 -26.94 34.82 19.63
C LEU A 503 -26.01 35.29 18.50
N SER A 504 -24.76 35.63 18.83
CA SER A 504 -23.74 36.04 17.85
C SER A 504 -22.78 34.91 17.55
N THR A 505 -22.09 35.01 16.42
CA THR A 505 -21.03 34.07 16.05
C THR A 505 -19.89 34.08 17.07
N GLU A 506 -19.54 35.23 17.67
CA GLU A 506 -18.45 35.30 18.66
C GLU A 506 -18.76 34.49 19.93
N VAL A 507 -20.03 34.46 20.36
CA VAL A 507 -20.46 33.64 21.52
C VAL A 507 -20.34 32.15 21.20
N ILE A 508 -20.61 31.77 19.94
CA ILE A 508 -20.48 30.39 19.48
C ILE A 508 -19.00 30.01 19.40
N GLU A 509 -18.17 30.85 18.77
CA GLU A 509 -16.73 30.65 18.63
C GLU A 509 -16.04 30.57 20.00
N GLY A 510 -16.35 31.49 20.93
CA GLY A 510 -15.86 31.42 22.31
C GLY A 510 -16.32 30.16 23.06
N GLY A 511 -17.43 29.55 22.65
CA GLY A 511 -17.90 28.26 23.17
C GLY A 511 -17.05 27.07 22.74
N PHE A 512 -16.34 27.16 21.60
CA PHE A 512 -15.42 26.14 21.11
C PHE A 512 -14.02 26.24 21.74
N GLY A 513 -13.59 27.42 22.17
CA GLY A 513 -12.26 27.67 22.73
C GLY A 513 -11.19 27.94 21.66
N GLU A 514 -9.93 27.94 22.08
CA GLU A 514 -8.77 28.27 21.23
C GLU A 514 -7.80 27.07 21.12
N ILE A 515 -7.11 26.97 19.98
CA ILE A 515 -6.01 26.02 19.76
C ILE A 515 -4.71 26.82 19.92
N ASP A 516 -3.88 26.42 20.89
CA ASP A 516 -2.54 26.99 21.16
C ASP A 516 -1.44 26.34 20.31
#